data_AF-A0A2J8XK76-F1
#
_entry.id   AF-A0A2J8XK76-F1
#
_cell.length_a   1.000
_cell.length_b   1.000
_cell.length_c   1.000
_cell.angle_alpha   90.00
_cell.angle_beta   90.00
_cell.angle_gamma   90.00
#
_symmetry.space_group_name_H-M   'P 1'
#
loop_
_entity.id
_entity.type
_entity.pdbx_description
1 polymer ?
#
loop_
_entity_poly.entity_id
_entity_poly.type
_entity_poly.pdbx_seq_one_letter_code
_entity_poly.pdbx_strand_id
1 'polypeptide(L)'
;ERSLQSSAATSTSLLSEIEQSMEAEELEQEREQLRLQLWEAYCQVRYLCSHLRGNDSADSAVSTDSSMDESSETSSAKDVPAGSLRTALNELKRLIQSIVDGMEPTSSRRLDDDSLEEQIRQTSEDSRALRELMEGERGKLRQSLEELQRLHSQVTLLSVEMTALKEERDRLRVTSEDKEPKEQLQKAIRDRDEAIAKKNAVELELAKCRMDMMSLNSQLLDAIQQKLNLSQQLEAWQDDMHRVIDRQLMDTHLKERSQPAAALCRGHSAGRGDEPSTAEGKRLFSFFRKI
;
A
#
# COMPACT_ATOMS: atom_id res chain seq x y z
N GLU A 1 77.42 -130.39 40.89
CA GLU A 1 77.13 -128.98 40.56
C GLU A 1 76.77 -128.75 39.07
N ARG A 2 75.89 -129.56 38.44
CA ARG A 2 75.43 -129.32 37.05
C ARG A 2 73.93 -129.14 36.88
N SER A 3 73.14 -129.24 37.96
CA SER A 3 71.67 -129.11 37.88
C SER A 3 71.15 -127.66 38.01
N LEU A 4 71.98 -126.72 38.46
CA LEU A 4 71.57 -125.34 38.73
C LEU A 4 71.74 -124.40 37.52
N GLN A 5 72.46 -124.82 36.47
CA GLN A 5 72.65 -123.99 35.26
C GLN A 5 71.52 -124.13 34.24
N SER A 6 70.75 -125.23 34.23
CA SER A 6 69.68 -125.43 33.22
C SER A 6 68.40 -124.63 33.53
N SER A 7 68.04 -124.42 34.81
CA SER A 7 66.90 -123.58 35.18
C SER A 7 67.12 -122.09 34.89
N ALA A 8 68.36 -121.60 34.93
CA ALA A 8 68.65 -120.20 34.62
C ALA A 8 68.49 -119.87 33.12
N ALA A 9 68.71 -120.84 32.23
CA ALA A 9 68.57 -120.66 30.78
C ALA A 9 67.11 -120.69 30.29
N THR A 10 66.25 -121.51 30.90
CA THR A 10 64.81 -121.52 30.58
C THR A 10 64.08 -120.32 31.17
N SER A 11 64.49 -119.82 32.35
CA SER A 11 63.93 -118.59 32.92
C SER A 11 64.29 -117.33 32.12
N THR A 12 65.48 -117.27 31.50
CA THR A 12 65.87 -116.14 30.63
C THR A 12 65.15 -116.18 29.27
N SER A 13 64.87 -117.38 28.74
CA SER A 13 64.09 -117.54 27.51
C SER A 13 62.63 -117.08 27.65
N LEU A 14 61.95 -117.43 28.75
CA LEU A 14 60.57 -116.98 29.00
C LEU A 14 60.49 -115.47 29.23
N LEU A 15 61.49 -114.87 29.87
CA LEU A 15 61.56 -113.42 30.04
C LEU A 15 61.69 -112.69 28.70
N SER A 16 62.53 -113.19 27.78
CA SER A 16 62.64 -112.63 26.42
C SER A 16 61.37 -112.82 25.59
N GLU A 17 60.62 -113.91 25.80
CA GLU A 17 59.34 -114.17 25.12
C GLU A 17 58.22 -113.26 25.66
N ILE A 18 58.21 -113.02 26.98
CA ILE A 18 57.30 -112.07 27.63
C ILE A 18 57.65 -110.63 27.23
N GLU A 19 58.93 -110.29 27.15
CA GLU A 19 59.39 -108.97 26.70
C GLU A 19 59.03 -108.74 25.22
N GLN A 20 59.23 -109.74 24.35
CA GLN A 20 58.76 -109.69 22.96
C GLN A 20 57.23 -109.64 22.83
N SER A 21 56.49 -110.33 23.70
CA SER A 21 55.03 -110.30 23.70
C SER A 21 54.48 -108.96 24.20
N MET A 22 55.14 -108.36 25.19
CA MET A 22 54.80 -107.04 25.72
C MET A 22 55.13 -105.95 24.69
N GLU A 23 56.29 -106.02 24.04
CA GLU A 23 56.64 -105.16 22.91
C GLU A 23 55.65 -105.34 21.74
N ALA A 24 55.21 -106.57 21.44
CA ALA A 24 54.20 -106.84 20.41
C ALA A 24 52.82 -106.26 20.78
N GLU A 25 52.44 -106.32 22.06
CA GLU A 25 51.18 -105.75 22.57
C GLU A 25 51.22 -104.21 22.57
N GLU A 26 52.35 -103.61 22.92
CA GLU A 26 52.57 -102.15 22.80
C GLU A 26 52.49 -101.70 21.34
N LEU A 27 53.16 -102.40 20.41
CA LEU A 27 53.06 -102.10 18.97
C LEU A 27 51.64 -102.29 18.43
N GLU A 28 50.89 -103.25 18.97
CA GLU A 28 49.48 -103.46 18.59
C GLU A 28 48.58 -102.34 19.13
N GLN A 29 48.83 -101.84 20.34
CA GLN A 29 48.15 -100.66 20.89
C GLN A 29 48.47 -99.40 20.07
N GLU A 30 49.74 -99.17 19.72
CA GLU A 30 50.14 -98.05 18.86
C GLU A 30 49.50 -98.13 17.47
N ARG A 31 49.41 -99.34 16.90
CA ARG A 31 48.72 -99.58 15.62
C ARG A 31 47.24 -99.26 15.70
N GLU A 32 46.58 -99.60 16.80
CA GLU A 32 45.15 -99.32 16.99
C GLU A 32 44.89 -97.83 17.26
N GLN A 33 45.79 -97.16 18.00
CA GLN A 33 45.79 -95.70 18.18
C GLN A 33 45.90 -94.97 16.83
N LEU A 34 46.85 -95.39 15.98
CA LEU A 34 47.03 -94.85 14.63
C LEU A 34 45.80 -95.09 13.74
N ARG A 35 45.13 -96.24 13.86
CA ARG A 35 43.88 -96.50 13.14
C ARG A 35 42.76 -95.55 13.55
N LEU A 36 42.62 -95.26 14.83
CA LEU A 36 41.60 -94.34 15.33
C LEU A 36 41.83 -92.92 14.79
N GLN A 37 43.08 -92.44 14.84
CA GLN A 37 43.44 -91.13 14.27
C GLN A 37 43.20 -91.05 12.76
N LEU A 38 43.50 -92.13 12.02
CA LEU A 38 43.26 -92.20 10.58
C LEU A 38 41.76 -92.16 10.26
N TRP A 39 40.93 -92.83 11.07
CA TRP A 39 39.48 -92.81 10.94
C TRP A 39 38.89 -91.42 11.25
N GLU A 40 39.35 -90.76 12.31
CA GLU A 40 38.95 -89.38 12.63
C GLU A 40 39.29 -88.40 11.49
N ALA A 41 40.51 -88.49 10.94
CA ALA A 41 40.92 -87.67 9.81
C ALA A 41 40.04 -87.93 8.56
N TYR A 42 39.69 -89.19 8.30
CA TYR A 42 38.78 -89.55 7.21
C TYR A 42 37.38 -88.95 7.40
N CYS A 43 36.80 -89.05 8.61
CA CYS A 43 35.51 -88.45 8.93
C CYS A 43 35.52 -86.91 8.77
N GLN A 44 36.59 -86.24 9.20
CA GLN A 44 36.73 -84.78 9.05
C GLN A 44 36.80 -84.36 7.57
N VAL A 45 37.57 -85.07 6.74
CA VAL A 45 37.65 -84.76 5.30
C VAL A 45 36.31 -85.00 4.61
N ARG A 46 35.61 -86.10 4.95
CA ARG A 46 34.25 -86.37 4.45
C ARG A 46 33.27 -85.27 4.83
N TYR A 47 33.31 -84.80 6.08
CA TYR A 47 32.50 -83.68 6.54
C TYR A 47 32.75 -82.39 5.73
N LEU A 48 34.03 -82.05 5.49
CA LEU A 48 34.40 -80.89 4.68
C LEU A 48 33.91 -81.00 3.23
N CYS A 49 34.05 -82.18 2.61
CA CYS A 49 33.51 -82.42 1.27
C CYS A 49 31.99 -82.23 1.21
N SER A 50 31.26 -82.72 2.20
CA SER A 50 29.80 -82.55 2.29
C SER A 50 29.41 -81.09 2.54
N HIS A 51 30.16 -80.35 3.36
CA HIS A 51 29.90 -78.94 3.64
C HIS A 51 30.13 -78.07 2.39
N LEU A 52 31.21 -78.31 1.64
CA LEU A 52 31.48 -77.59 0.39
C LEU A 52 30.44 -77.91 -0.69
N ARG A 53 30.03 -79.18 -0.80
CA ARG A 53 28.94 -79.60 -1.71
C ARG A 53 27.57 -79.01 -1.31
N GLY A 54 27.32 -78.86 -0.01
CA GLY A 54 26.11 -78.23 0.52
C GLY A 54 26.05 -76.73 0.25
N ASN A 55 27.21 -76.05 0.25
CA ASN A 55 27.30 -74.64 -0.13
C ASN A 55 27.09 -74.43 -1.64
N ASP A 56 27.45 -75.39 -2.50
CA ASP A 56 27.08 -75.36 -3.93
C ASP A 56 25.57 -75.61 -4.16
N SER A 57 24.88 -76.31 -3.25
CA SER A 57 23.43 -76.56 -3.34
C SER A 57 22.55 -75.41 -2.86
N ALA A 58 23.14 -74.41 -2.20
CA ALA A 58 22.40 -73.27 -1.67
C ALA A 58 22.03 -72.21 -2.73
N ASP A 59 22.49 -72.36 -3.98
CA ASP A 59 22.21 -71.41 -5.07
C ASP A 59 21.65 -72.06 -6.35
N SER A 60 21.13 -73.29 -6.27
CA SER A 60 20.39 -73.92 -7.37
C SER A 60 18.98 -74.30 -6.93
N ALA A 61 18.07 -73.33 -6.99
CA ALA A 61 16.64 -73.53 -6.92
C ALA A 61 16.13 -74.21 -8.21
N VAL A 62 16.41 -75.50 -8.39
CA VAL A 62 15.59 -76.36 -9.24
C VAL A 62 15.69 -77.82 -8.76
N SER A 63 14.57 -78.36 -8.31
CA SER A 63 14.46 -79.77 -7.92
C SER A 63 14.64 -80.66 -9.15
N THR A 64 15.58 -81.60 -9.09
CA THR A 64 15.48 -82.83 -9.86
C THR A 64 15.99 -83.99 -9.02
N ASP A 65 15.10 -84.96 -8.86
CA ASP A 65 15.28 -86.31 -8.37
C ASP A 65 16.64 -86.92 -8.74
N SER A 66 17.43 -87.22 -7.73
CA SER A 66 18.47 -88.24 -7.82
C SER A 66 18.65 -88.91 -6.47
N SER A 67 17.82 -89.93 -6.27
CA SER A 67 18.17 -91.08 -5.45
C SER A 67 19.49 -91.68 -5.93
N MET A 68 20.48 -91.75 -5.04
CA MET A 68 21.50 -92.79 -5.06
C MET A 68 22.22 -92.77 -3.72
N ASP A 69 21.85 -93.77 -2.93
CA ASP A 69 22.60 -94.38 -1.85
C ASP A 69 24.11 -94.35 -2.09
N GLU A 70 24.86 -93.89 -1.08
CA GLU A 70 26.20 -94.37 -0.71
C GLU A 70 26.48 -93.82 0.70
N SER A 71 25.60 -94.17 1.65
CA SER A 71 25.95 -94.13 3.07
C SER A 71 26.61 -95.45 3.41
N SER A 72 27.83 -95.67 2.90
CA SER A 72 28.63 -96.79 3.37
C SER A 72 29.00 -96.50 4.83
N GLU A 73 28.29 -97.19 5.73
CA GLU A 73 28.58 -97.28 7.14
C GLU A 73 29.97 -97.91 7.35
N THR A 74 31.00 -97.09 7.56
CA THR A 74 32.24 -97.55 8.23
C THR A 74 32.21 -97.02 9.67
N SER A 75 31.29 -97.57 10.47
CA SER A 75 31.06 -97.21 11.89
C SER A 75 32.17 -97.69 12.82
N SER A 76 33.25 -98.24 12.26
CA SER A 76 34.35 -98.88 13.00
C SER A 76 35.68 -98.59 12.31
N ALA A 77 36.72 -98.29 13.10
CA ALA A 77 38.10 -98.11 12.63
C ALA A 77 38.69 -99.39 11.99
N LYS A 78 38.01 -100.54 12.14
CA LYS A 78 38.42 -101.83 11.56
C LYS A 78 37.98 -102.02 10.11
N ASP A 79 37.05 -101.21 9.60
CA ASP A 79 36.42 -101.38 8.28
C ASP A 79 36.81 -100.31 7.25
N VAL A 80 37.90 -99.55 7.47
CA VAL A 80 38.37 -98.54 6.50
C VAL A 80 39.27 -99.20 5.45
N PRO A 81 38.85 -99.28 4.17
CA PRO A 81 39.71 -99.80 3.11
C PRO A 81 40.96 -98.94 2.94
N ALA A 82 42.10 -99.59 2.66
CA ALA A 82 43.34 -98.89 2.37
C ALA A 82 43.17 -97.97 1.15
N GLY A 83 43.25 -96.65 1.38
CA GLY A 83 43.16 -95.63 0.32
C GLY A 83 41.95 -94.70 0.37
N SER A 84 40.92 -94.97 1.19
CA SER A 84 39.70 -94.14 1.26
C SER A 84 39.95 -92.67 1.63
N LEU A 85 40.91 -92.41 2.54
CA LEU A 85 41.32 -91.04 2.88
C LEU A 85 41.93 -90.29 1.69
N ARG A 86 42.70 -90.99 0.84
CA ARG A 86 43.31 -90.39 -0.35
C ARG A 86 42.25 -90.02 -1.39
N THR A 87 41.23 -90.86 -1.55
CA THR A 87 40.08 -90.56 -2.41
C THR A 87 39.29 -89.35 -1.90
N ALA A 88 38.99 -89.29 -0.60
CA ALA A 88 38.28 -88.18 0.02
C ALA A 88 39.07 -86.86 -0.09
N LEU A 89 40.39 -86.89 0.09
CA LEU A 89 41.26 -85.71 -0.10
C LEU A 89 41.32 -85.22 -1.55
N ASN A 90 41.34 -86.15 -2.52
CA ASN A 90 41.30 -85.79 -3.94
C ASN A 90 39.95 -85.16 -4.34
N GLU A 91 38.86 -85.65 -3.76
CA GLU A 91 37.54 -85.05 -3.90
C GLU A 91 37.48 -83.64 -3.29
N LEU A 92 38.00 -83.46 -2.07
CA LEU A 92 38.10 -82.15 -1.43
C LEU A 92 38.87 -81.16 -2.31
N LYS A 93 40.02 -81.59 -2.85
CA LYS A 93 40.83 -80.79 -3.77
C LYS A 93 40.06 -80.38 -5.02
N ARG A 94 39.29 -81.30 -5.61
CA ARG A 94 38.46 -81.02 -6.79
C ARG A 94 37.32 -80.04 -6.47
N LEU A 95 36.66 -80.18 -5.33
CA LEU A 95 35.59 -79.26 -4.90
C LEU A 95 36.13 -77.85 -4.63
N ILE A 96 37.27 -77.74 -3.94
CA ILE A 96 37.93 -76.44 -3.72
C ILE A 96 38.34 -75.81 -5.07
N GLN A 97 38.94 -76.58 -5.98
CA GLN A 97 39.32 -76.08 -7.30
C GLN A 97 38.11 -75.63 -8.11
N SER A 98 36.99 -76.36 -8.05
CA SER A 98 35.73 -75.98 -8.71
C SER A 98 35.18 -74.66 -8.21
N ILE A 99 35.23 -74.41 -6.89
CA ILE A 99 34.78 -73.15 -6.30
C ILE A 99 35.72 -72.01 -6.70
N VAL A 100 37.03 -72.26 -6.72
CA VAL A 100 38.04 -71.27 -7.12
C VAL A 100 37.93 -70.91 -8.61
N ASP A 101 37.72 -71.89 -9.48
CA ASP A 101 37.57 -71.67 -10.93
C ASP A 101 36.20 -71.06 -11.26
N GLY A 102 35.14 -71.40 -10.51
CA GLY A 102 33.82 -70.74 -10.59
C GLY A 102 33.83 -69.30 -10.07
N MET A 103 34.85 -68.93 -9.28
CA MET A 103 35.09 -67.58 -8.78
C MET A 103 35.95 -66.74 -9.73
N GLU A 104 36.22 -67.16 -10.97
CA GLU A 104 36.90 -66.33 -11.98
C GLU A 104 36.11 -65.03 -12.25
N PRO A 105 36.61 -63.85 -11.84
CA PRO A 105 35.77 -62.65 -11.72
C PRO A 105 35.95 -61.65 -12.87
N THR A 106 36.00 -62.07 -14.15
CA THR A 106 36.67 -61.17 -15.14
C THR A 106 36.07 -60.94 -16.52
N SER A 107 34.86 -61.39 -16.89
CA SER A 107 34.26 -60.87 -18.15
C SER A 107 32.76 -60.64 -18.16
N SER A 108 31.93 -61.60 -17.72
CA SER A 108 30.47 -61.38 -17.74
C SER A 108 30.02 -60.34 -16.70
N ARG A 109 30.55 -60.42 -15.47
CA ARG A 109 30.23 -59.43 -14.42
C ARG A 109 30.72 -58.02 -14.76
N ARG A 110 31.84 -57.87 -15.46
CA ARG A 110 32.40 -56.55 -15.82
C ARG A 110 31.57 -55.82 -16.88
N LEU A 111 31.00 -56.54 -17.85
CA LEU A 111 30.16 -55.94 -18.89
C LEU A 111 28.82 -55.43 -18.32
N ASP A 112 28.22 -56.19 -17.41
CA ASP A 112 27.00 -55.77 -16.71
C ASP A 112 27.29 -54.62 -15.72
N ASP A 113 28.46 -54.64 -15.06
CA ASP A 113 28.93 -53.56 -14.17
C ASP A 113 29.24 -52.28 -14.95
N ASP A 114 29.95 -52.36 -16.09
CA ASP A 114 30.20 -51.24 -16.99
C ASP A 114 28.89 -50.66 -17.57
N SER A 115 27.92 -51.51 -17.92
CA SER A 115 26.60 -51.07 -18.39
C SER A 115 25.79 -50.38 -17.30
N LEU A 116 25.88 -50.84 -16.05
CA LEU A 116 25.22 -50.22 -14.90
C LEU A 116 25.91 -48.90 -14.51
N GLU A 117 27.24 -48.83 -14.57
CA GLU A 117 28.00 -47.60 -14.37
C GLU A 117 27.62 -46.54 -15.42
N GLU A 118 27.48 -46.93 -16.69
CA GLU A 118 27.02 -46.03 -17.75
C GLU A 118 25.56 -45.60 -17.53
N GLN A 119 24.69 -46.49 -17.06
CA GLN A 119 23.30 -46.15 -16.73
C GLN A 119 23.21 -45.20 -15.53
N ILE A 120 24.07 -45.36 -14.52
CA ILE A 120 24.22 -44.44 -13.39
C ILE A 120 24.75 -43.10 -13.89
N ARG A 121 25.75 -43.09 -14.78
CA ARG A 121 26.30 -41.88 -15.39
C ARG A 121 25.21 -41.12 -16.15
N GLN A 122 24.48 -41.79 -17.03
CA GLN A 122 23.37 -41.21 -17.78
C GLN A 122 22.27 -40.67 -16.86
N THR A 123 21.84 -41.44 -15.86
CA THR A 123 20.82 -40.99 -14.90
C THR A 123 21.30 -39.79 -14.09
N SER A 124 22.60 -39.71 -13.78
CA SER A 124 23.21 -38.58 -13.08
C SER A 124 23.27 -37.32 -13.95
N GLU A 125 23.55 -37.50 -15.25
CA GLU A 125 23.56 -36.44 -16.26
C GLU A 125 22.13 -35.92 -16.50
N ASP A 126 21.14 -36.80 -16.66
CA ASP A 126 19.72 -36.44 -16.78
C ASP A 126 19.23 -35.71 -15.53
N SER A 127 19.62 -36.19 -14.34
CA SER A 127 19.32 -35.51 -13.07
C SER A 127 19.96 -34.14 -12.99
N ARG A 128 21.15 -33.95 -13.57
CA ARG A 128 21.83 -32.65 -13.64
C ARG A 128 21.12 -31.72 -14.62
N ALA A 129 20.77 -32.20 -15.82
CA ALA A 129 20.02 -31.44 -16.81
C ALA A 129 18.66 -30.99 -16.27
N LEU A 130 17.95 -31.87 -15.53
CA LEU A 130 16.69 -31.52 -14.88
C LEU A 130 16.88 -30.44 -13.81
N ARG A 131 17.96 -30.50 -13.01
CA ARG A 131 18.30 -29.46 -12.02
C ARG A 131 18.58 -28.12 -12.70
N GLU A 132 19.37 -28.10 -13.77
CA GLU A 132 19.68 -26.89 -14.53
C GLU A 132 18.42 -26.25 -15.14
N LEU A 133 17.51 -27.05 -15.69
CA LEU A 133 16.21 -26.57 -16.18
C LEU A 133 15.37 -25.94 -15.06
N MET A 134 15.24 -26.64 -13.93
CA MET A 134 14.51 -26.13 -12.75
C MET A 134 15.13 -24.84 -12.21
N GLU A 135 16.46 -24.74 -12.18
CA GLU A 135 17.17 -23.51 -11.80
C GLU A 135 16.91 -22.37 -12.79
N GLY A 136 16.88 -22.67 -14.09
CA GLY A 136 16.51 -21.72 -15.14
C GLY A 136 15.08 -21.22 -15.01
N GLU A 137 14.11 -22.10 -14.75
CA GLU A 137 12.72 -21.74 -14.50
C GLU A 137 12.58 -20.89 -13.23
N ARG A 138 13.29 -21.24 -12.14
CA ARG A 138 13.34 -20.42 -10.92
C ARG A 138 13.95 -19.05 -11.17
N GLY A 139 14.95 -18.96 -12.05
CA GLY A 139 15.54 -17.68 -12.49
C GLY A 139 14.51 -16.80 -13.22
N LYS A 140 13.80 -17.36 -14.19
CA LYS A 140 12.72 -16.66 -14.90
C LYS A 140 11.60 -16.21 -13.96
N LEU A 141 11.22 -17.06 -13.00
CA LEU A 141 10.20 -16.73 -12.00
C LEU A 141 10.65 -15.56 -11.10
N ARG A 142 11.94 -15.52 -10.70
CA ARG A 142 12.49 -14.37 -9.96
C ARG A 142 12.45 -13.09 -10.78
N GLN A 143 12.87 -13.13 -12.04
CA GLN A 143 12.82 -11.96 -12.93
C GLN A 143 11.38 -11.45 -13.11
N SER A 144 10.43 -12.35 -13.34
CA SER A 144 9.01 -12.01 -13.43
C SER A 144 8.48 -11.37 -12.14
N LEU A 145 8.88 -11.88 -10.96
CA LEU A 145 8.50 -11.28 -9.68
C LEU A 145 9.07 -9.87 -9.51
N GLU A 146 10.34 -9.65 -9.88
CA GLU A 146 10.98 -8.32 -9.83
C GLU A 146 10.30 -7.32 -10.78
N GLU A 147 9.94 -7.76 -11.99
CA GLU A 147 9.17 -6.94 -12.95
C GLU A 147 7.78 -6.60 -12.40
N LEU A 148 7.09 -7.57 -11.81
CA LEU A 148 5.77 -7.38 -11.22
C LEU A 148 5.84 -6.42 -10.04
N GLN A 149 6.86 -6.50 -9.19
CA GLN A 149 7.11 -5.54 -8.12
C GLN A 149 7.38 -4.14 -8.67
N ARG A 150 8.23 -4.01 -9.70
CA ARG A 150 8.53 -2.72 -10.35
C ARG A 150 7.28 -2.09 -10.95
N LEU A 151 6.48 -2.85 -11.68
CA LEU A 151 5.21 -2.39 -12.25
C LEU A 151 4.22 -2.02 -11.16
N HIS A 152 4.14 -2.82 -10.08
CA HIS A 152 3.30 -2.50 -8.93
C HIS A 152 3.69 -1.16 -8.31
N SER A 153 4.97 -0.93 -8.03
CA SER A 153 5.46 0.36 -7.52
C SER A 153 5.13 1.53 -8.46
N GLN A 154 5.25 1.33 -9.78
CA GLN A 154 4.89 2.35 -10.77
C GLN A 154 3.39 2.66 -10.74
N VAL A 155 2.52 1.64 -10.68
CA VAL A 155 1.07 1.82 -10.57
C VAL A 155 0.70 2.53 -9.27
N THR A 156 1.36 2.22 -8.16
CA THR A 156 1.14 2.91 -6.88
C THR A 156 1.49 4.39 -6.98
N LEU A 157 2.65 4.73 -7.55
CA LEU A 157 3.07 6.12 -7.74
C LEU A 157 2.09 6.89 -8.63
N LEU A 158 1.75 6.33 -9.80
CA LEU A 158 0.78 6.94 -10.71
C LEU A 158 -0.61 7.09 -10.06
N SER A 159 -1.02 6.15 -9.22
CA SER A 159 -2.30 6.24 -8.49
C SER A 159 -2.30 7.41 -7.51
N VAL A 160 -1.19 7.61 -6.77
CA VAL A 160 -1.02 8.73 -5.84
C VAL A 160 -0.98 10.07 -6.60
N GLU A 161 -0.25 10.15 -7.71
CA GLU A 161 -0.23 11.32 -8.58
C GLU A 161 -1.63 11.64 -9.12
N MET A 162 -2.35 10.62 -9.61
CA MET A 162 -3.72 10.77 -10.08
C MET A 162 -4.67 11.25 -8.98
N THR A 163 -4.51 10.80 -7.73
CA THR A 163 -5.30 11.32 -6.61
C THR A 163 -4.94 12.77 -6.28
N ALA A 164 -3.65 13.11 -6.24
CA ALA A 164 -3.19 14.48 -5.98
C ALA A 164 -3.68 15.46 -7.05
N LEU A 165 -3.60 15.09 -8.33
CA LEU A 165 -4.11 15.90 -9.44
C LEU A 165 -5.63 16.05 -9.40
N LYS A 166 -6.37 15.00 -8.97
CA LYS A 166 -7.82 15.10 -8.78
C LYS A 166 -8.17 16.07 -7.66
N GLU A 167 -7.47 16.00 -6.53
CA GLU A 167 -7.66 16.90 -5.39
C GLU A 167 -7.32 18.35 -5.76
N GLU A 168 -6.23 18.59 -6.50
CA GLU A 168 -5.86 19.92 -6.99
C GLU A 168 -6.92 20.47 -7.95
N ARG A 169 -7.39 19.66 -8.90
CA ARG A 169 -8.47 20.03 -9.81
C ARG A 169 -9.76 20.36 -9.08
N ASP A 170 -10.14 19.56 -8.08
CA ASP A 170 -11.35 19.79 -7.29
C ASP A 170 -11.21 21.05 -6.43
N ARG A 171 -10.03 21.29 -5.84
CA ARG A 171 -9.72 22.54 -5.13
C ARG A 171 -9.85 23.75 -6.04
N LEU A 172 -9.25 23.71 -7.24
CA LEU A 172 -9.35 24.81 -8.22
C LEU A 172 -10.79 25.03 -8.69
N ARG A 173 -11.55 23.95 -8.87
CA ARG A 173 -12.97 24.03 -9.22
C ARG A 173 -13.78 24.71 -8.13
N VAL A 174 -13.57 24.36 -6.86
CA VAL A 174 -14.22 25.03 -5.72
C VAL A 174 -13.85 26.51 -5.65
N THR A 175 -12.57 26.88 -5.84
CA THR A 175 -12.16 28.29 -5.85
C THR A 175 -12.66 29.06 -7.08
N SER A 176 -12.82 28.41 -8.22
CA SER A 176 -13.40 29.03 -9.43
C SER A 176 -14.92 29.16 -9.33
N GLU A 177 -15.57 28.25 -8.61
CA GLU A 177 -16.99 28.31 -8.26
C GLU A 177 -17.24 29.25 -7.07
N ASP A 178 -16.19 29.82 -6.47
CA ASP A 178 -16.31 30.79 -5.40
C ASP A 178 -16.95 32.08 -5.92
N LYS A 179 -18.28 32.10 -5.84
CA LYS A 179 -19.14 33.18 -6.29
C LYS A 179 -19.05 34.38 -5.36
N GLU A 180 -18.50 34.22 -4.17
CA GLU A 180 -18.48 35.25 -3.14
C GLU A 180 -17.84 36.58 -3.61
N PRO A 181 -16.62 36.63 -4.18
CA PRO A 181 -16.05 37.89 -4.67
C PRO A 181 -16.85 38.49 -5.84
N LYS A 182 -17.45 37.65 -6.69
CA LYS A 182 -18.30 38.11 -7.80
C LYS A 182 -19.62 38.70 -7.28
N GLU A 183 -20.22 38.09 -6.27
CA GLU A 183 -21.44 38.57 -5.61
C GLU A 183 -21.18 39.87 -4.84
N GLN A 184 -20.04 39.97 -4.15
CA GLN A 184 -19.58 41.20 -3.50
C GLN A 184 -19.37 42.33 -4.51
N LEU A 185 -18.71 42.05 -5.65
CA LEU A 185 -18.55 43.03 -6.73
C LEU A 185 -19.92 43.47 -7.30
N GLN A 186 -20.83 42.54 -7.56
CA GLN A 186 -22.18 42.87 -8.03
C GLN A 186 -22.96 43.70 -7.01
N LYS A 187 -22.81 43.42 -5.71
CA LYS A 187 -23.41 44.23 -4.65
C LYS A 187 -22.85 45.65 -4.67
N ALA A 188 -21.52 45.81 -4.71
CA ALA A 188 -20.87 47.12 -4.78
C ALA A 188 -21.30 47.92 -6.03
N ILE A 189 -21.50 47.26 -7.18
CA ILE A 189 -22.03 47.90 -8.39
C ILE A 189 -23.46 48.40 -8.16
N ARG A 190 -24.35 47.57 -7.59
CA ARG A 190 -25.73 47.97 -7.28
C ARG A 190 -25.77 49.16 -6.31
N ASP A 191 -24.97 49.11 -5.24
CA ASP A 191 -24.91 50.16 -4.23
C ASP A 191 -24.41 51.48 -4.85
N ARG A 192 -23.41 51.42 -5.74
CA ARG A 192 -22.93 52.58 -6.52
C ARG A 192 -24.03 53.15 -7.41
N ASP A 193 -24.73 52.30 -8.15
CA ASP A 193 -25.75 52.73 -9.10
C ASP A 193 -26.95 53.36 -8.36
N GLU A 194 -27.32 52.83 -7.20
CA GLU A 194 -28.32 53.43 -6.31
C GLU A 194 -27.86 54.81 -5.80
N ALA A 195 -26.60 54.95 -5.39
CA ALA A 195 -26.04 56.24 -4.98
C ALA A 195 -26.03 57.26 -6.12
N ILE A 196 -25.70 56.84 -7.35
CA ILE A 196 -25.76 57.68 -8.55
C ILE A 196 -27.20 58.12 -8.82
N ALA A 197 -28.17 57.21 -8.73
CA ALA A 197 -29.58 57.54 -8.92
C ALA A 197 -30.07 58.58 -7.89
N LYS A 198 -29.72 58.42 -6.62
CA LYS A 198 -30.02 59.39 -5.56
C LYS A 198 -29.36 60.74 -5.81
N LYS A 199 -28.09 60.76 -6.22
CA LYS A 199 -27.38 61.99 -6.59
C LYS A 199 -28.09 62.73 -7.71
N ASN A 200 -28.43 62.02 -8.79
CA ASN A 200 -29.12 62.61 -9.94
C ASN A 200 -30.51 63.16 -9.58
N ALA A 201 -31.25 62.48 -8.69
CA ALA A 201 -32.53 62.96 -8.18
C ALA A 201 -32.37 64.29 -7.42
N VAL A 202 -31.40 64.38 -6.51
CA VAL A 202 -31.09 65.61 -5.78
C VAL A 202 -30.60 66.72 -6.71
N GLU A 203 -29.76 66.40 -7.70
CA GLU A 203 -29.30 67.37 -8.72
C GLU A 203 -30.48 67.94 -9.54
N LEU A 204 -31.47 67.11 -9.86
CA LEU A 204 -32.70 67.54 -10.56
C LEU A 204 -33.54 68.47 -9.67
N GLU A 205 -33.76 68.11 -8.40
CA GLU A 205 -34.46 68.96 -7.43
C GLU A 205 -33.73 70.30 -7.23
N LEU A 206 -32.40 70.28 -7.13
CA LEU A 206 -31.59 71.47 -7.03
C LEU A 206 -31.73 72.37 -8.26
N ALA A 207 -31.72 71.80 -9.46
CA ALA A 207 -31.95 72.55 -10.70
C ALA A 207 -33.33 73.20 -10.70
N LYS A 208 -34.37 72.48 -10.26
CA LYS A 208 -35.72 73.01 -10.10
C LYS A 208 -35.78 74.18 -9.11
N CYS A 209 -35.22 74.03 -7.91
CA CYS A 209 -35.16 75.09 -6.92
C CYS A 209 -34.43 76.34 -7.43
N ARG A 210 -33.37 76.17 -8.24
CA ARG A 210 -32.68 77.30 -8.89
C ARG A 210 -33.57 78.02 -9.89
N MET A 211 -34.31 77.29 -10.72
CA MET A 211 -35.28 77.88 -11.64
C MET A 211 -36.37 78.65 -10.89
N ASP A 212 -36.91 78.07 -9.81
CA ASP A 212 -37.92 78.71 -8.97
C ASP A 212 -37.37 80.01 -8.34
N MET A 213 -36.13 80.00 -7.85
CA MET A 213 -35.47 81.20 -7.31
C MET A 213 -35.28 82.28 -8.38
N MET A 214 -34.86 81.92 -9.60
CA MET A 214 -34.70 82.87 -10.71
C MET A 214 -36.05 83.47 -11.13
N SER A 215 -37.11 82.65 -11.18
CA SER A 215 -38.48 83.10 -11.45
C SER A 215 -38.97 84.08 -10.37
N LEU A 216 -38.78 83.74 -9.09
CA LEU A 216 -39.16 84.61 -7.98
C LEU A 216 -38.37 85.93 -7.98
N ASN A 217 -37.08 85.89 -8.30
CA ASN A 217 -36.26 87.09 -8.43
C ASN A 217 -36.76 88.00 -9.56
N SER A 218 -37.14 87.42 -10.71
CA SER A 218 -37.76 88.19 -11.81
C SER A 218 -39.06 88.85 -11.35
N GLN A 219 -39.95 88.10 -10.69
CA GLN A 219 -41.21 88.63 -10.16
C GLN A 219 -40.99 89.75 -9.14
N LEU A 220 -39.97 89.61 -8.28
CA LEU A 220 -39.61 90.65 -7.31
C LEU A 220 -39.12 91.93 -8.02
N LEU A 221 -38.28 91.81 -9.03
CA LEU A 221 -37.81 92.96 -9.82
C LEU A 221 -38.96 93.66 -10.52
N ASP A 222 -39.90 92.91 -11.12
CA ASP A 222 -41.09 93.47 -11.76
C ASP A 222 -41.98 94.21 -10.74
N ALA A 223 -42.18 93.64 -9.55
CA ALA A 223 -42.95 94.28 -8.47
C ALA A 223 -42.29 95.57 -7.96
N ILE A 224 -40.95 95.59 -7.83
CA ILE A 224 -40.19 96.80 -7.47
C ILE A 224 -40.36 97.86 -8.55
N GLN A 225 -40.25 97.48 -9.83
CA GLN A 225 -40.41 98.42 -10.94
C GLN A 225 -41.83 99.00 -10.98
N GLN A 226 -42.86 98.18 -10.78
CA GLN A 226 -44.25 98.64 -10.67
C GLN A 226 -44.43 99.60 -9.49
N LYS A 227 -43.88 99.28 -8.32
CA LYS A 227 -43.93 100.15 -7.13
C LYS A 227 -43.24 101.49 -7.39
N LEU A 228 -42.05 101.48 -8.00
CA LEU A 228 -41.31 102.70 -8.34
C LEU A 228 -42.13 103.59 -9.28
N ASN A 229 -42.72 103.00 -10.34
CA ASN A 229 -43.55 103.74 -11.28
C ASN A 229 -44.77 104.40 -10.59
N LEU A 230 -45.45 103.67 -9.69
CA LEU A 230 -46.57 104.23 -8.93
C LEU A 230 -46.13 105.33 -7.96
N SER A 231 -44.98 105.17 -7.29
CA SER A 231 -44.41 106.20 -6.43
C SER A 231 -44.10 107.48 -7.21
N GLN A 232 -43.53 107.37 -8.42
CA GLN A 232 -43.28 108.52 -9.30
C GLN A 232 -44.58 109.19 -9.76
N GLN A 233 -45.62 108.42 -10.09
CA GLN A 233 -46.93 108.98 -10.43
C GLN A 233 -47.56 109.72 -9.25
N LEU A 234 -47.43 109.19 -8.03
CA LEU A 234 -47.91 109.85 -6.82
C LEU A 234 -47.17 111.15 -6.54
N GLU A 235 -45.84 111.17 -6.68
CA GLU A 235 -45.02 112.38 -6.52
C GLU A 235 -45.42 113.45 -7.55
N ALA A 236 -45.59 113.07 -8.82
CA ALA A 236 -46.08 113.99 -9.85
C ALA A 236 -47.47 114.55 -9.52
N TRP A 237 -48.38 113.71 -9.04
CA TRP A 237 -49.72 114.16 -8.63
C TRP A 237 -49.66 115.08 -7.39
N GLN A 238 -48.77 114.79 -6.45
CA GLN A 238 -48.51 115.67 -5.31
C GLN A 238 -48.01 117.04 -5.77
N ASP A 239 -47.04 117.12 -6.67
CA ASP A 239 -46.53 118.38 -7.21
C ASP A 239 -47.63 119.19 -7.90
N ASP A 240 -48.47 118.54 -8.70
CA ASP A 240 -49.60 119.19 -9.37
C ASP A 240 -50.62 119.73 -8.36
N MET A 241 -50.93 118.97 -7.31
CA MET A 241 -51.81 119.44 -6.23
C MET A 241 -51.22 120.62 -5.46
N HIS A 242 -49.93 120.62 -5.14
CA HIS A 242 -49.27 121.77 -4.52
C HIS A 242 -49.34 123.02 -5.42
N ARG A 243 -49.09 122.88 -6.73
CA ARG A 243 -49.22 123.99 -7.68
C ARG A 243 -50.65 124.54 -7.74
N VAL A 244 -51.66 123.68 -7.68
CA VAL A 244 -53.07 124.10 -7.63
C VAL A 244 -53.34 124.90 -6.35
N ILE A 245 -52.86 124.43 -5.19
CA ILE A 245 -52.99 125.12 -3.91
C ILE A 245 -52.29 126.48 -3.96
N ASP A 246 -51.04 126.54 -4.42
CA ASP A 246 -50.28 127.79 -4.53
C ASP A 246 -51.00 128.80 -5.43
N ARG A 247 -51.53 128.34 -6.57
CA ARG A 247 -52.28 129.20 -7.49
C ARG A 247 -53.55 129.74 -6.87
N GLN A 248 -54.31 128.88 -6.17
CA GLN A 248 -55.51 129.31 -5.44
C GLN A 248 -55.17 130.33 -4.35
N LEU A 249 -54.07 130.13 -3.62
CA LEU A 249 -53.61 131.03 -2.56
C LEU A 249 -53.18 132.41 -3.11
N MET A 250 -52.52 132.44 -4.27
CA MET A 250 -52.19 133.69 -4.96
C MET A 250 -53.45 134.41 -5.46
N ASP A 251 -54.40 133.68 -6.04
CA ASP A 251 -55.67 134.23 -6.50
C ASP A 251 -56.50 134.80 -5.33
N THR A 252 -56.49 134.15 -4.16
CA THR A 252 -57.14 134.68 -2.95
C THR A 252 -56.46 135.94 -2.45
N HIS A 253 -55.13 135.99 -2.36
CA HIS A 253 -54.42 137.19 -1.90
C HIS A 253 -54.57 138.38 -2.87
N LEU A 254 -54.62 138.13 -4.18
CA LEU A 254 -54.91 139.18 -5.17
C LEU A 254 -56.34 139.73 -4.99
N LYS A 255 -57.33 138.86 -4.76
CA LYS A 255 -58.72 139.27 -4.45
C LYS A 255 -58.81 140.05 -3.14
N GLU A 256 -58.08 139.65 -2.10
CA GLU A 256 -58.02 140.36 -0.82
C GLU A 256 -57.37 141.74 -0.98
N ARG A 257 -56.28 141.86 -1.74
CA ARG A 257 -55.60 143.15 -2.00
C ARG A 257 -56.38 144.10 -2.90
N SER A 258 -57.25 143.60 -3.76
CA SER A 258 -58.08 144.42 -4.66
C SER A 258 -59.40 144.88 -4.02
N GLN A 259 -59.68 144.48 -2.77
CA GLN A 259 -60.76 145.05 -1.96
C GLN A 259 -60.27 146.32 -1.23
N PRO A 260 -60.94 147.48 -1.36
CA PRO A 260 -60.53 148.70 -0.67
C PRO A 260 -60.76 148.57 0.84
N ALA A 261 -59.83 149.13 1.63
CA ALA A 261 -59.93 149.26 3.08
C ALA A 261 -61.19 150.07 3.48
N ALA A 262 -62.27 149.37 3.81
CA ALA A 262 -63.38 149.92 4.58
C ALA A 262 -63.94 148.86 5.53
N ALA A 263 -63.95 149.23 6.81
CA ALA A 263 -64.64 148.62 7.95
C ALA A 263 -64.02 147.36 8.59
N LEU A 264 -63.06 147.65 9.48
CA LEU A 264 -63.05 147.06 10.82
C LEU A 264 -64.43 147.19 11.50
N CYS A 265 -64.72 146.18 12.35
CA CYS A 265 -65.72 146.11 13.43
C CYS A 265 -67.11 145.51 13.12
N ARG A 266 -67.37 144.35 13.77
CA ARG A 266 -68.54 143.98 14.63
C ARG A 266 -69.02 142.56 14.28
N GLY A 267 -69.11 141.57 15.17
CA GLY A 267 -68.92 141.53 16.62
C GLY A 267 -68.93 140.07 17.11
N HIS A 268 -68.44 139.89 18.34
CA HIS A 268 -68.39 138.64 19.09
C HIS A 268 -69.77 138.20 19.60
N SER A 269 -70.04 136.89 19.59
CA SER A 269 -70.68 136.08 20.67
C SER A 269 -70.70 134.60 20.22
N ALA A 270 -69.86 133.70 20.72
CA ALA A 270 -69.76 133.10 22.07
C ALA A 270 -70.68 131.87 22.29
N GLY A 271 -70.02 130.74 22.59
CA GLY A 271 -70.55 129.53 23.24
C GLY A 271 -70.71 128.34 22.30
N ARG A 272 -70.34 127.10 22.61
CA ARG A 272 -69.85 126.43 23.84
C ARG A 272 -69.54 124.98 23.38
N GLY A 273 -68.32 124.46 23.50
CA GLY A 273 -67.98 123.42 24.47
C GLY A 273 -68.69 122.07 24.25
N ASP A 274 -68.01 121.06 23.72
CA ASP A 274 -67.54 119.90 24.53
C ASP A 274 -66.82 118.86 23.65
N GLU A 275 -65.66 118.45 24.14
CA GLU A 275 -64.92 117.23 23.77
C GLU A 275 -65.27 116.19 24.85
N PRO A 276 -65.29 114.88 24.51
CA PRO A 276 -64.56 113.98 25.40
C PRO A 276 -63.74 112.94 24.63
N SER A 277 -62.42 113.09 24.71
CA SER A 277 -61.47 112.11 25.25
C SER A 277 -61.90 110.64 25.35
N THR A 278 -61.07 109.80 24.72
CA THR A 278 -60.59 108.48 25.16
C THR A 278 -61.59 107.33 25.38
N ALA A 279 -61.56 106.33 24.49
CA ALA A 279 -61.13 104.95 24.79
C ALA A 279 -61.27 104.04 23.55
N GLU A 280 -60.46 102.97 23.52
CA GLU A 280 -60.54 101.80 22.63
C GLU A 280 -59.97 102.00 21.20
N GLY A 281 -58.74 101.57 20.87
CA GLY A 281 -58.00 100.45 21.41
C GLY A 281 -58.42 99.12 20.76
N LYS A 282 -57.95 98.89 19.54
CA LYS A 282 -57.63 97.58 18.94
C LYS A 282 -58.82 96.67 18.55
N ARG A 283 -58.93 96.41 17.24
CA ARG A 283 -59.07 95.09 16.57
C ARG A 283 -60.02 95.17 15.37
N LEU A 284 -59.47 95.54 14.23
CA LEU A 284 -59.99 95.11 12.93
C LEU A 284 -58.79 94.56 12.14
N PHE A 285 -59.02 93.49 11.39
CA PHE A 285 -58.05 92.70 10.60
C PHE A 285 -57.33 91.56 11.34
N SER A 286 -58.09 90.53 11.69
CA SER A 286 -57.58 89.15 11.74
C SER A 286 -58.10 88.39 10.51
N PHE A 287 -57.41 88.53 9.37
CA PHE A 287 -57.59 87.69 8.20
C PHE A 287 -56.22 87.25 7.68
N PHE A 288 -55.69 86.17 8.24
CA PHE A 288 -54.81 85.25 7.50
C PHE A 288 -55.02 83.84 8.07
N ARG A 289 -55.99 83.13 7.49
CA ARG A 289 -56.06 81.68 7.58
C ARG A 289 -55.18 81.12 6.46
N LYS A 290 -53.99 80.71 6.90
CA LYS A 290 -53.07 79.71 6.35
C LYS A 290 -53.64 78.86 5.19
N ILE A 291 -52.95 78.91 4.05
CA ILE A 291 -52.66 77.74 3.21
C ILE A 291 -51.15 77.54 3.32
#